data_AF-A0A514LFQ3-F1
#
_entry.id   AF-A0A514LFQ3-F1
#
_cell.length_a   1.000
_cell.length_b   1.000
_cell.length_c   1.000
_cell.angle_alpha   90.00
_cell.angle_beta   90.00
_cell.angle_gamma   90.00
#
_symmetry.space_group_name_H-M   'P 1'
#
loop_
_entity.id
_entity.type
_entity.pdbx_description
1 polymer ?
#
loop_
_entity_poly.entity_id
_entity_poly.type
_entity_poly.pdbx_seq_one_letter_code
_entity_poly.pdbx_strand_id
1 'polypeptide(L)'
;MVIVAKSPRNISYVILGLLILHWVFFLTSGYTLLPTNIAFAIFVPVWLVLCVASAFTAIYEFKNNKYFAIPVAGLTTISLLFSILAHGIGEM
;
A
#
# COMPACT_ATOMS: atom_id res chain seq x y z
N MET A 1 3.63 15.99 -27.98
CA MET A 1 2.41 16.06 -27.14
C MET A 1 2.87 16.03 -25.69
N VAL A 2 3.07 17.20 -25.07
CA VAL A 2 3.43 17.29 -23.65
C VAL A 2 2.17 16.96 -22.88
N ILE A 3 2.13 15.77 -22.28
CA ILE A 3 1.03 15.36 -21.43
C ILE A 3 1.21 16.17 -20.15
N VAL A 4 0.55 17.32 -20.07
CA VAL A 4 0.50 18.12 -18.83
C VAL A 4 -0.32 17.30 -17.85
N ALA A 5 0.36 16.39 -17.16
CA ALA A 5 -0.25 15.56 -16.15
C ALA A 5 -0.72 16.49 -15.02
N LYS A 6 -2.03 16.55 -14.80
CA LYS A 6 -2.59 17.35 -13.71
C LYS A 6 -1.98 16.85 -12.40
N SER A 7 -1.59 17.79 -11.52
CA SER A 7 -0.97 17.43 -10.25
C SER A 7 -1.88 16.44 -9.52
N PRO A 8 -1.36 15.29 -9.06
CA PRO A 8 -2.11 14.35 -8.25
C PRO A 8 -2.68 15.05 -7.02
N ARG A 9 -3.83 14.58 -6.54
CA ARG A 9 -4.42 15.12 -5.32
C ARG A 9 -3.46 14.95 -4.14
N ASN A 10 -3.38 15.92 -3.23
CA ASN A 10 -2.49 15.84 -2.06
C ASN A 10 -2.69 14.56 -1.23
N ILE A 11 -3.94 14.07 -1.15
CA ILE A 11 -4.29 12.80 -0.49
C ILE A 11 -3.63 11.59 -1.18
N SER A 12 -3.46 11.62 -2.50
CA SER A 12 -2.78 10.57 -3.27
C SER A 12 -1.31 10.43 -2.88
N TYR A 13 -0.63 11.55 -2.61
CA TYR A 13 0.73 11.55 -2.08
C TYR A 13 0.81 11.01 -0.66
N VAL A 14 -0.17 11.35 0.20
CA VAL A 14 -0.22 10.84 1.58
C VAL A 14 -0.40 9.32 1.59
N ILE A 15 -1.31 8.79 0.77
CA ILE A 15 -1.57 7.34 0.70
C ILE A 15 -0.33 6.60 0.16
N LEU A 16 0.30 7.11 -0.89
CA LEU A 16 1.55 6.52 -1.41
C LEU A 16 2.66 6.56 -0.34
N GLY A 17 2.82 7.68 0.36
CA GLY A 17 3.80 7.81 1.44
C GLY A 17 3.55 6.83 2.59
N LEU A 18 2.29 6.67 3.01
CA LEU A 18 1.91 5.69 4.03
C LEU A 18 2.21 4.26 3.58
N LEU A 19 1.89 3.92 2.33
CA LEU A 19 2.16 2.59 1.78
C LEU A 19 3.66 2.29 1.75
N ILE A 20 4.48 3.24 1.29
CA ILE A 20 5.95 3.10 1.29
C ILE A 20 6.48 2.98 2.71
N LEU A 21 6.01 3.81 3.64
CA LEU A 21 6.43 3.75 5.04
C LEU A 21 6.12 2.39 5.65
N HIS A 22 4.94 1.83 5.38
CA HIS A 22 4.55 0.51 5.84
C HIS A 22 5.44 -0.60 5.25
N TRP A 23 5.78 -0.51 3.97
CA TRP A 23 6.76 -1.40 3.34
C TRP A 23 8.13 -1.33 3.99
N VAL A 24 8.65 -0.13 4.23
CA VAL A 24 9.94 0.06 4.92
C VAL A 24 9.87 -0.52 6.33
N PHE A 25 8.77 -0.30 7.05
CA PHE A 25 8.58 -0.85 8.40
C PHE A 25 8.58 -2.38 8.41
N PHE A 26 8.02 -3.02 7.38
CA PHE A 26 8.07 -4.47 7.20
C PHE A 26 9.47 -4.98 6.82
N LEU A 27 10.12 -4.37 5.82
CA LEU A 27 11.46 -4.78 5.36
C LEU A 27 12.54 -4.58 6.43
N THR A 28 12.39 -3.59 7.30
CA THR A 28 13.28 -3.33 8.44
C THR A 28 12.97 -4.21 9.65
N SER A 29 12.03 -5.14 9.54
CA SER A 29 11.57 -5.98 10.64
C SER A 29 11.05 -5.18 11.84
N GLY A 30 10.50 -3.97 11.65
CA GLY A 30 10.01 -3.12 12.74
C GLY A 30 8.93 -3.78 13.59
N TYR A 31 8.17 -4.72 13.02
CA TYR A 31 7.16 -5.51 13.73
C TYR A 31 7.75 -6.51 14.75
N THR A 32 9.04 -6.86 14.67
CA THR A 32 9.69 -7.74 15.66
C THR A 32 9.98 -7.03 16.97
N LEU A 33 9.93 -5.69 16.98
CA LEU A 33 10.01 -4.88 18.20
C LEU A 33 8.75 -5.04 19.07
N LEU A 34 7.64 -5.52 18.50
CA LEU A 34 6.41 -5.77 19.21
C LEU A 34 6.26 -7.26 19.56
N PRO A 35 5.53 -7.59 20.65
CA PRO A 35 5.09 -8.95 20.91
C PRO A 35 4.36 -9.54 19.70
N THR A 36 4.64 -10.80 19.38
CA THR A 36 4.16 -11.48 18.17
C THR A 36 2.64 -11.44 18.00
N ASN A 37 1.90 -11.58 19.10
CA ASN A 37 0.44 -11.48 19.13
C ASN A 37 -0.06 -10.08 18.72
N ILE A 38 0.63 -9.02 19.17
CA ILE A 38 0.26 -7.63 18.86
C ILE A 38 0.67 -7.31 17.42
N ALA A 39 1.90 -7.68 17.04
CA ALA A 39 2.44 -7.47 15.71
C ALA A 39 1.52 -8.07 14.63
N PHE A 40 1.09 -9.32 14.79
CA PHE A 40 0.22 -9.98 13.82
C PHE A 40 -1.17 -9.33 13.76
N ALA A 41 -1.73 -8.97 14.94
CA ALA A 41 -3.04 -8.33 15.04
C ALA A 41 -3.10 -6.95 14.37
N ILE A 42 -1.99 -6.21 14.31
CA ILE A 42 -1.95 -4.89 13.65
C ILE A 42 -1.45 -4.96 12.21
N PHE A 43 -0.53 -5.88 11.91
CA PHE A 43 0.11 -5.97 10.61
C PHE A 43 -0.91 -6.21 9.51
N VAL A 44 -1.68 -7.29 9.63
CA VAL A 44 -2.62 -7.71 8.57
C VAL A 44 -3.73 -6.67 8.33
N PRO A 45 -4.42 -6.13 9.36
CA PRO A 45 -5.50 -5.18 9.12
C PRO A 45 -5.00 -3.85 8.54
N VAL A 46 -3.86 -3.34 9.03
CA VAL A 46 -3.28 -2.10 8.51
C VAL A 46 -2.86 -2.27 7.05
N TRP A 47 -2.24 -3.41 6.73
CA TRP A 47 -1.82 -3.73 5.36
C TRP A 47 -3.03 -3.82 4.42
N LEU A 48 -4.13 -4.46 4.85
CA LEU A 48 -5.38 -4.52 4.08
C LEU A 48 -6.01 -3.15 3.85
N VAL A 49 -6.13 -2.33 4.90
CA VAL A 49 -6.68 -0.97 4.80
C VAL A 49 -5.86 -0.12 3.82
N LEU A 50 -4.53 -0.22 3.89
CA LEU A 50 -3.64 0.47 2.95
C LEU A 50 -3.82 -0.04 1.52
N CYS A 51 -3.94 -1.34 1.29
CA CYS A 51 -4.23 -1.89 -0.03
C CYS A 51 -5.54 -1.33 -0.61
N VAL A 52 -6.62 -1.30 0.19
CA VAL A 52 -7.92 -0.78 -0.24
C VAL A 52 -7.83 0.72 -0.54
N ALA A 53 -7.25 1.51 0.37
CA ALA A 53 -7.05 2.94 0.16
C ALA A 53 -6.24 3.24 -1.10
N SER A 54 -5.16 2.48 -1.33
CA SER A 54 -4.26 2.61 -2.48
C SER A 54 -4.93 2.19 -3.80
N ALA A 55 -5.78 1.16 -3.77
CA ALA A 55 -6.59 0.76 -4.91
C ALA A 55 -7.57 1.87 -5.32
N PHE A 56 -8.25 2.48 -4.34
CA PHE A 56 -9.14 3.62 -4.61
C PHE A 56 -8.36 4.79 -5.21
N THR A 57 -7.22 5.19 -4.62
CA THR A 57 -6.41 6.27 -5.20
C THR A 57 -5.89 5.94 -6.59
N ALA A 58 -5.47 4.70 -6.85
CA ALA A 58 -5.07 4.27 -8.19
C ALA A 58 -6.22 4.42 -9.19
N ILE A 59 -7.43 3.96 -8.87
CA ILE A 59 -8.61 4.08 -9.75
C ILE A 59 -8.96 5.55 -10.00
N TYR A 60 -8.97 6.38 -8.95
CA TYR A 60 -9.28 7.81 -9.07
C TYR A 60 -8.22 8.57 -9.89
N GLU A 61 -6.94 8.32 -9.66
CA GLU A 61 -5.85 8.97 -10.40
C GLU A 61 -5.66 8.38 -11.80
N PHE A 62 -6.14 7.17 -12.10
CA PHE A 62 -6.04 6.60 -13.45
C PHE A 62 -6.72 7.48 -14.51
N LYS A 63 -7.80 8.17 -14.13
CA LYS A 63 -8.51 9.11 -15.01
C LYS A 63 -7.83 10.49 -15.10
N ASN A 64 -7.00 10.86 -14.13
CA ASN A 64 -6.45 12.20 -13.97
C ASN A 64 -4.95 12.26 -14.31
N ASN A 65 -4.16 11.36 -13.75
CA ASN A 65 -2.72 11.22 -13.95
C ASN A 65 -2.31 9.74 -13.98
N LYS A 66 -2.28 9.19 -15.20
CA LYS A 66 -1.91 7.78 -15.46
C LYS A 66 -0.48 7.44 -14.99
N TYR A 67 0.45 8.40 -15.09
CA TYR A 67 1.84 8.20 -14.69
C TYR A 67 2.00 7.99 -13.18
N PHE A 68 1.16 8.65 -12.39
CA PHE A 68 1.12 8.43 -10.93
C PHE A 68 0.32 7.18 -10.56
N ALA A 69 -0.76 6.88 -11.29
CA ALA A 69 -1.61 5.74 -10.99
C ALA A 69 -0.93 4.37 -11.21
N ILE A 70 -0.09 4.24 -12.25
CA ILE A 70 0.61 2.97 -12.57
C ILE A 70 1.50 2.47 -11.41
N PRO A 71 2.43 3.27 -10.84
CA PRO A 71 3.26 2.80 -9.74
C PRO A 71 2.43 2.53 -8.48
N VAL A 72 1.41 3.35 -8.17
CA VAL A 72 0.50 3.10 -7.04
C VAL A 72 -0.24 1.76 -7.22
N ALA A 73 -0.77 1.49 -8.41
CA ALA A 73 -1.45 0.23 -8.71
C ALA A 73 -0.52 -0.98 -8.63
N GLY A 74 0.72 -0.84 -9.12
CA GLY A 74 1.75 -1.88 -9.01
C GLY A 74 2.09 -2.19 -7.56
N LEU A 75 2.40 -1.16 -6.77
CA LEU A 75 2.70 -1.30 -5.33
C LEU A 75 1.50 -1.88 -4.57
N THR A 76 0.28 -1.46 -4.89
CA THR A 76 -0.95 -2.00 -4.30
C THR A 76 -1.11 -3.49 -4.60
N THR A 77 -0.90 -3.90 -5.85
CA THR A 77 -1.02 -5.30 -6.26
C THR A 77 -0.01 -6.19 -5.52
N ILE A 78 1.25 -5.76 -5.44
CA ILE A 78 2.29 -6.51 -4.70
C ILE A 78 1.94 -6.55 -3.21
N SER A 79 1.46 -5.44 -2.65
CA SER A 79 1.03 -5.37 -1.24
C SER A 79 -0.14 -6.33 -0.95
N LEU A 80 -1.09 -6.43 -1.87
CA LEU A 80 -2.26 -7.30 -1.74
C LEU A 80 -1.84 -8.78 -1.81
N LEU A 81 -0.95 -9.12 -2.75
CA LEU A 81 -0.32 -10.45 -2.81
C LEU A 81 0.33 -10.83 -1.48
N PHE A 82 1.17 -9.95 -0.92
CA PHE A 82 1.80 -10.18 0.38
C PHE A 82 0.78 -10.32 1.52
N SER A 83 -0.29 -9.55 1.50
CA SER A 83 -1.37 -9.67 2.48
C SER A 83 -2.07 -11.03 2.39
N ILE A 84 -2.37 -11.52 1.18
CA ILE A 84 -2.98 -12.84 0.97
C ILE A 84 -2.01 -13.94 1.40
N LEU A 85 -0.73 -13.82 1.03
CA LEU A 85 0.32 -14.76 1.44
C LEU A 85 0.46 -14.80 2.96
N ALA A 86 0.51 -13.64 3.63
CA ALA A 86 0.60 -13.58 5.09
C ALA A 86 -0.63 -14.19 5.79
N HIS A 87 -1.83 -14.02 5.22
CA HIS A 87 -3.04 -14.63 5.74
C HIS A 87 -3.10 -16.14 5.48
N GLY A 88 -2.76 -16.58 4.27
CA GLY A 88 -2.78 -17.98 3.85
C GLY A 88 -1.66 -18.82 4.45
N ILE A 89 -0.53 -18.20 4.82
CA ILE A 89 0.59 -18.87 5.51
C ILE A 89 0.37 -18.93 7.02
N GLY A 90 -0.39 -18.00 7.62
CA GLY A 90 -0.70 -18.02 9.06
C GLY A 90 -1.77 -19.03 9.47
N GLU A 91 -2.48 -19.63 8.51
CA GLU A 91 -3.48 -20.69 8.70
C GLU A 91 -2.91 -22.12 8.59
N MET A 92 -1.58 -22.27 8.55
CA MET A 92 -0.89 -23.55 8.62
C MET A 92 0.10 -23.58 9.79
#